data_AF-A0AAV5TFC5-F1
#
_entry.id   AF-A0AAV5TFC5-F1
#
_cell.length_a   1.000
_cell.length_b   1.000
_cell.length_c   1.000
_cell.angle_alpha   90.00
_cell.angle_beta   90.00
_cell.angle_gamma   90.00
#
_symmetry.space_group_name_H-M   'P 1'
#
loop_
_entity.id
_entity.type
_entity.pdbx_description
1 polymer ?
#
loop_
_entity_poly.entity_id
_entity_poly.type
_entity_poly.pdbx_seq_one_letter_code
_entity_poly.pdbx_strand_id
1 'polypeptide(L)'
;INALLLYAVRRFSRPSLGSYKYLLATFASYDIFLTVLHVVTRPTVVIVDEAFGAVTDPFFVAADRRITNVYASCVTVPYVLVNIHFLYRFWSIRYSHLIALFSNKKFIAFVASWPLICFAFW
;
A
#
# COMPACT_ATOMS: atom_id res chain seq x y z
N ILE A 1 -7.54 -6.31 -11.80
CA ILE A 1 -6.78 -7.48 -11.26
C ILE A 1 -6.92 -7.58 -9.75
N ASN A 2 -6.67 -6.52 -8.97
CA ASN A 2 -6.74 -6.58 -7.50
C ASN A 2 -8.12 -6.93 -6.92
N ALA A 3 -9.22 -6.58 -7.59
CA ALA A 3 -10.55 -7.05 -7.21
C ALA A 3 -10.69 -8.58 -7.32
N LEU A 4 -10.12 -9.19 -8.36
CA LEU A 4 -10.08 -10.65 -8.53
C LEU A 4 -9.19 -11.29 -7.46
N LEU A 5 -8.08 -10.65 -7.11
CA LEU A 5 -7.21 -11.10 -6.02
C LEU A 5 -7.96 -11.09 -4.69
N LEU A 6 -8.71 -10.04 -4.36
CA LEU A 6 -9.56 -9.99 -3.16
C LEU A 6 -10.63 -11.08 -3.18
N TYR A 7 -11.27 -11.30 -4.32
CA TYR A 7 -12.22 -12.39 -4.50
C TYR A 7 -11.55 -13.76 -4.23
N ALA A 8 -10.37 -14.00 -4.79
CA ALA A 8 -9.63 -15.23 -4.61
C ALA A 8 -9.18 -15.42 -3.14
N VAL A 9 -8.69 -14.37 -2.49
CA VAL A 9 -8.35 -14.39 -1.06
C VAL A 9 -9.57 -14.75 -0.23
N ARG A 10 -10.74 -14.18 -0.51
CA ARG A 10 -11.96 -14.49 0.23
C ARG A 10 -12.49 -15.90 -0.03
N ARG A 11 -12.46 -16.37 -1.28
CA ARG A 11 -13.11 -17.62 -1.70
C ARG A 11 -12.23 -18.86 -1.60
N PHE A 12 -10.92 -18.73 -1.85
CA PHE A 12 -10.01 -19.87 -2.01
C PHE A 12 -8.85 -19.90 -0.99
N SER A 13 -8.80 -18.97 -0.02
CA SER A 13 -7.75 -19.01 1.00
C SER A 13 -7.89 -20.23 1.89
N ARG A 14 -6.88 -21.09 1.84
CA ARG A 14 -6.75 -22.22 2.76
C ARG A 14 -6.38 -21.74 4.17
N PRO A 15 -6.72 -22.49 5.23
CA PRO A 15 -6.29 -22.17 6.60
C PRO A 15 -4.76 -22.03 6.73
N SER A 16 -4.00 -22.76 5.90
CA SER A 16 -2.54 -22.73 5.86
C SER A 16 -1.95 -21.38 5.42
N LEU A 17 -2.73 -20.49 4.79
CA LEU A 17 -2.26 -19.13 4.47
C LEU A 17 -2.09 -18.26 5.74
N GLY A 18 -2.69 -18.64 6.87
CA GLY A 18 -2.53 -17.94 8.14
C GLY A 18 -2.77 -16.43 8.05
N SER A 19 -1.86 -15.64 8.63
CA SER A 19 -1.90 -14.17 8.63
C SER A 19 -1.53 -13.53 7.28
N TYR A 20 -0.92 -14.29 6.36
CA TYR A 20 -0.46 -13.76 5.05
C TYR A 20 -1.61 -13.26 4.18
N LYS A 21 -2.78 -13.91 4.27
CA LYS A 21 -3.98 -13.51 3.52
C LYS A 21 -4.40 -12.07 3.80
N TYR A 22 -4.17 -11.57 5.01
CA TYR A 22 -4.48 -10.19 5.39
C TYR A 22 -3.49 -9.22 4.75
N LEU A 23 -2.20 -9.58 4.70
CA LEU A 23 -1.20 -8.75 4.03
C LEU A 23 -1.47 -8.63 2.52
N LEU A 24 -1.90 -9.73 1.90
CA LEU A 24 -2.29 -9.76 0.49
C LEU A 24 -3.59 -8.95 0.25
N ALA A 25 -4.58 -9.09 1.13
CA ALA A 25 -5.81 -8.30 1.05
C ALA A 25 -5.55 -6.80 1.26
N THR A 26 -4.69 -6.42 2.21
CA THR A 26 -4.31 -5.01 2.45
C THR A 26 -3.64 -4.41 1.23
N PHE A 27 -2.67 -5.11 0.63
CA PHE A 27 -2.00 -4.65 -0.59
C PHE A 27 -2.99 -4.47 -1.74
N ALA A 28 -3.83 -5.48 -2.01
CA ALA A 28 -4.82 -5.41 -3.07
C ALA A 28 -5.86 -4.30 -2.86
N SER A 29 -6.31 -4.10 -1.62
CA SER A 29 -7.27 -3.04 -1.28
C SER A 29 -6.65 -1.65 -1.44
N TYR A 30 -5.39 -1.49 -1.03
CA TYR A 30 -4.67 -0.22 -1.16
C TYR A 30 -4.40 0.12 -2.63
N ASP A 31 -4.08 -0.86 -3.46
CA ASP A 31 -3.90 -0.65 -4.90
C ASP A 31 -5.20 -0.23 -5.61
N ILE A 32 -6.34 -0.82 -5.24
CA ILE A 32 -7.65 -0.36 -5.71
C ILE A 32 -7.92 1.08 -5.26
N PHE A 33 -7.62 1.40 -4.00
CA PHE A 33 -7.74 2.76 -3.47
C PHE A 33 -6.88 3.75 -4.28
N LEU A 34 -5.61 3.43 -4.55
CA LEU A 34 -4.75 4.27 -5.38
C LEU A 34 -5.26 4.41 -6.81
N THR A 35 -5.82 3.35 -7.40
CA THR A 35 -6.42 3.41 -8.74
C THR A 35 -7.59 4.40 -8.75
N VAL A 36 -8.47 4.33 -7.74
CA VAL A 36 -9.58 5.29 -7.60
C VAL A 36 -9.05 6.70 -7.40
N LEU A 37 -8.06 6.87 -6.52
CA LEU A 37 -7.45 8.16 -6.25
C LEU A 37 -6.84 8.76 -7.53
N HIS A 38 -6.13 7.96 -8.33
CA HIS A 38 -5.55 8.36 -9.60
C HIS A 38 -6.61 8.83 -10.62
N VAL A 39 -7.76 8.14 -10.68
CA VAL A 39 -8.89 8.56 -11.52
C VAL A 39 -9.48 9.89 -11.05
N VAL A 40 -9.59 10.09 -9.74
CA VAL A 40 -10.15 11.31 -9.14
C VAL A 40 -9.21 12.49 -9.29
N THR A 41 -7.91 12.30 -9.08
CA THR A 41 -6.91 13.38 -9.05
C THR A 41 -6.28 13.68 -10.41
N ARG A 42 -6.37 12.77 -11.39
CA ARG A 42 -5.79 12.88 -12.74
C ARG A 42 -4.38 13.50 -12.71
N PRO A 43 -3.45 12.84 -12.01
CA PRO A 43 -2.12 13.39 -11.78
C PRO A 43 -1.35 13.42 -13.10
N THR A 44 -0.81 14.59 -13.44
CA THR A 44 0.14 14.79 -14.53
C THR A 44 1.53 14.89 -13.94
N VAL A 45 2.42 14.01 -14.40
CA VAL A 45 3.83 14.06 -14.02
C VAL A 45 4.52 15.06 -14.93
N VAL A 46 5.24 15.99 -14.32
CA VAL A 46 6.03 17.01 -15.02
C VAL A 46 7.50 16.76 -14.67
N ILE A 47 8.30 16.54 -15.70
CA ILE A 47 9.75 16.35 -15.57
C ILE A 47 10.42 17.44 -16.38
N VAL A 48 11.20 18.28 -15.72
CA VAL A 48 11.97 19.35 -16.35
C VAL A 48 13.39 19.26 -15.83
N ASP A 49 14.34 18.96 -16.71
CA ASP A 49 15.74 18.68 -16.37
C ASP A 49 15.87 17.60 -15.29
N GLU A 50 16.33 17.98 -14.09
CA GLU A 50 16.49 17.11 -12.91
C GLU A 50 15.28 17.17 -11.95
N ALA A 51 14.32 18.06 -12.20
CA ALA A 51 13.15 18.22 -11.35
C ALA A 51 12.05 17.23 -11.73
N PHE A 52 11.57 16.49 -10.73
CA PHE A 52 10.40 15.62 -10.83
C PHE A 52 9.25 16.20 -10.00
N GLY A 53 8.13 16.47 -10.64
CA GLY A 53 6.92 16.99 -9.99
C GLY A 53 5.66 16.28 -10.45
N ALA A 54 4.62 16.37 -9.63
CA ALA A 54 3.27 15.96 -10.00
C ALA A 54 2.32 17.13 -9.80
N VAL A 55 1.37 17.28 -10.71
CA VAL A 55 0.28 18.26 -10.62
C VAL A 55 -1.03 17.51 -10.81
N THR A 56 -2.01 17.72 -9.94
CA THR A 56 -3.32 17.10 -10.08
C THR A 56 -4.30 18.07 -10.72
N ASP A 57 -5.12 17.57 -11.65
CA ASP A 57 -6.27 18.29 -12.21
C ASP A 57 -7.57 17.53 -11.86
N PRO A 58 -8.05 17.65 -10.61
CA PRO A 58 -9.13 16.83 -10.09
C PRO A 58 -10.46 17.13 -10.78
N PHE A 59 -11.15 16.08 -11.23
CA PHE A 59 -12.41 16.22 -11.99
C PHE A 59 -13.60 16.70 -11.13
N PHE A 60 -13.59 16.39 -9.83
CA PHE A 60 -14.72 16.60 -8.90
C PHE A 60 -14.44 17.63 -7.79
N VAL A 61 -13.23 18.20 -7.74
CA VAL A 61 -12.81 19.09 -6.66
C VAL A 61 -12.06 20.27 -7.28
N ALA A 62 -12.13 21.44 -6.66
CA ALA A 62 -11.28 22.56 -7.06
C ALA A 62 -9.80 22.15 -6.94
N ALA A 63 -8.97 22.56 -7.90
CA ALA A 63 -7.54 22.31 -7.85
C ALA A 63 -6.95 22.93 -6.57
N ASP A 64 -6.41 22.07 -5.69
CA ASP A 64 -5.75 22.45 -4.46
C ASP A 64 -4.44 21.67 -4.34
N ARG A 65 -3.35 22.38 -4.03
CA ARG A 65 -2.04 21.78 -3.76
C ARG A 65 -2.08 20.70 -2.69
N ARG A 66 -2.98 20.80 -1.71
CA ARG A 66 -3.18 19.78 -0.68
C ARG A 66 -3.56 18.42 -1.28
N ILE A 67 -4.34 18.40 -2.37
CA ILE A 67 -4.75 17.17 -3.06
C ILE A 67 -3.54 16.52 -3.72
N THR A 68 -2.70 17.32 -4.40
CA THR A 68 -1.43 16.85 -4.97
C THR A 68 -0.53 16.24 -3.92
N ASN A 69 -0.36 16.91 -2.77
CA ASN A 69 0.49 16.41 -1.69
C ASN A 69 -0.06 15.09 -1.14
N VAL A 70 -1.35 15.02 -0.79
CA VAL A 70 -1.97 13.78 -0.29
C VAL A 70 -1.82 12.65 -1.30
N TYR A 71 -2.02 12.92 -2.59
CA TYR A 71 -1.79 11.93 -3.65
C TYR A 71 -0.34 11.43 -3.65
N ALA A 72 0.63 12.34 -3.64
CA ALA A 72 2.05 12.01 -3.61
C ALA A 72 2.42 11.16 -2.38
N SER A 73 1.95 11.54 -1.19
CA SER A 73 2.18 10.78 0.05
C SER A 73 1.56 9.38 -0.03
N CYS A 74 0.35 9.22 -0.57
CA CYS A 74 -0.29 7.92 -0.77
C CYS A 74 0.50 6.99 -1.71
N VAL A 75 1.14 7.53 -2.75
CA VAL A 75 1.94 6.74 -3.71
C VAL A 75 3.16 6.08 -3.05
N THR A 76 3.58 6.53 -1.87
CA THR A 76 4.75 5.94 -1.16
C THR A 76 4.42 4.68 -0.36
N VAL A 77 3.17 4.54 0.09
CA VAL A 77 2.71 3.45 0.96
C VAL A 77 2.88 2.05 0.33
N PRO A 78 2.64 1.82 -0.98
CA PRO A 78 2.86 0.52 -1.61
C PRO A 78 4.29 0.02 -1.49
N TYR A 79 5.30 0.90 -1.55
CA TYR A 79 6.70 0.50 -1.39
C TYR A 79 6.94 -0.11 -0.02
N VAL A 80 6.37 0.47 1.03
CA VAL A 80 6.45 -0.09 2.39
C VAL A 80 5.71 -1.42 2.47
N LEU A 81 4.51 -1.52 1.90
CA LEU A 81 3.75 -2.77 1.88
C LEU A 81 4.49 -3.90 1.16
N VAL A 82 5.14 -3.61 0.03
CA VAL A 82 5.98 -4.57 -0.69
C VAL A 82 7.17 -5.03 0.16
N ASN A 83 7.83 -4.13 0.87
CA ASN A 83 8.90 -4.51 1.80
C ASN A 83 8.40 -5.43 2.93
N ILE A 84 7.21 -5.18 3.46
CA ILE A 84 6.59 -6.06 4.48
C ILE A 84 6.27 -7.44 3.87
N HIS A 85 5.78 -7.49 2.63
CA HIS A 85 5.57 -8.74 1.89
C HIS A 85 6.87 -9.53 1.71
N PHE A 86 7.96 -8.86 1.32
CA PHE A 86 9.26 -9.49 1.20
C PHE A 86 9.82 -9.96 2.53
N LEU A 87 9.66 -9.18 3.59
CA LEU A 87 10.05 -9.58 4.95
C LEU A 87 9.30 -10.83 5.39
N TYR A 88 7.97 -10.85 5.21
CA TYR A 88 7.15 -12.02 5.53
C TYR A 88 7.61 -13.25 4.73
N ARG A 89 7.83 -13.11 3.42
CA ARG A 89 8.27 -14.21 2.55
C ARG A 89 9.65 -14.72 2.97
N PHE A 90 10.59 -13.82 3.24
CA PHE A 90 11.93 -14.18 3.70
C PHE A 90 11.89 -14.97 5.01
N TRP A 91 11.13 -14.48 6.00
CA TRP A 91 10.93 -15.20 7.26
C TRP A 91 10.22 -16.53 7.06
N SER A 92 9.25 -16.62 6.16
CA SER A 92 8.56 -17.88 5.90
C SER A 92 9.47 -19.00 5.40
N ILE A 93 10.52 -18.65 4.66
CA ILE A 93 11.47 -19.61 4.09
C ILE A 93 12.63 -19.89 5.05
N ARG A 94 13.19 -18.84 5.67
CA ARG A 94 14.45 -18.94 6.42
C ARG A 94 14.27 -19.01 7.94
N TYR A 95 13.20 -18.41 8.47
CA TYR A 95 12.98 -18.23 9.91
C TYR A 95 11.50 -18.37 10.27
N SER A 96 10.93 -19.55 10.06
CA SER A 96 9.49 -19.79 10.20
C SER A 96 8.95 -19.48 11.61
N HIS A 97 9.77 -19.59 12.65
CA HIS A 97 9.43 -19.23 14.03
C HIS A 97 9.12 -17.74 14.20
N LEU A 98 9.70 -16.85 13.37
CA LEU A 98 9.44 -15.42 13.42
C LEU A 98 8.08 -15.04 12.82
N ILE A 99 7.47 -15.90 11.99
CA ILE A 99 6.14 -15.63 11.43
C ILE A 99 5.10 -15.47 12.54
N ALA A 100 5.28 -16.10 13.70
CA ALA A 100 4.39 -15.95 14.85
C ALA A 100 4.28 -14.50 15.34
N LEU A 101 5.27 -13.64 15.07
CA LEU A 101 5.20 -12.20 15.35
C LEU A 101 4.07 -11.52 14.56
N PHE A 102 3.77 -11.97 13.34
CA PHE A 102 2.63 -11.49 12.54
C PHE A 102 1.26 -11.91 13.10
N SER A 103 1.22 -12.66 14.20
CA SER A 103 0.01 -12.90 14.99
C SER A 103 -0.09 -12.00 16.22
N ASN A 104 1.01 -11.32 16.60
CA ASN A 104 1.04 -10.42 17.75
C ASN A 104 0.56 -9.01 17.36
N LYS A 105 -0.54 -8.56 17.97
CA LYS A 105 -1.15 -7.24 17.72
C LYS A 105 -0.17 -6.07 17.89
N LYS A 106 0.74 -6.15 18.86
CA LYS A 106 1.75 -5.08 19.09
C LYS A 106 2.73 -4.98 17.93
N PHE A 107 3.18 -6.13 17.43
CA PHE A 107 4.07 -6.18 16.28
C PHE A 107 3.38 -5.73 14.99
N ILE A 108 2.13 -6.14 14.78
CA ILE A 108 1.31 -5.67 13.65
C ILE A 108 1.16 -4.14 13.71
N ALA A 109 0.87 -3.57 14.88
CA ALA A 109 0.76 -2.12 15.05
C ALA A 109 2.08 -1.40 14.77
N PHE A 110 3.22 -1.97 15.21
CA PHE A 110 4.54 -1.45 14.90
C PHE A 110 4.85 -1.47 13.39
N VAL A 111 4.53 -2.57 12.70
CA VAL A 111 4.74 -2.65 11.25
C VAL A 111 3.78 -1.71 10.50
N ALA A 112 2.55 -1.55 10.97
CA ALA A 112 1.55 -0.67 10.38
C ALA A 112 1.81 0.82 10.63
N SER A 113 2.64 1.20 11.62
CA SER A 113 3.03 2.59 11.81
C SER A 113 4.00 3.07 10.72
N TRP A 114 4.78 2.18 10.11
CA TRP A 114 5.75 2.56 9.09
C TRP A 114 5.11 3.21 7.85
N PRO A 115 4.05 2.64 7.24
CA PRO A 115 3.30 3.33 6.19
C PRO A 115 2.75 4.70 6.60
N LEU A 116 2.27 4.84 7.84
CA LEU A 116 1.69 6.09 8.33
C LEU A 116 2.76 7.17 8.51
N ILE A 117 3.94 6.77 9.00
CA ILE A 117 5.10 7.64 9.14
C ILE A 117 5.58 8.09 7.76
N CYS A 118 5.72 7.17 6.80
CA CYS A 118 6.09 7.52 5.42
C CYS A 118 5.08 8.47 4.78
N PHE A 119 3.79 8.26 5.01
CA PHE A 119 2.74 9.17 4.55
C PHE A 119 2.86 10.56 5.18
N ALA A 120 3.22 10.66 6.46
CA ALA A 120 3.35 11.95 7.15
C ALA A 120 4.62 12.74 6.78
N PHE A 121 5.69 12.05 6.36
CA PHE A 121 6.95 12.69 5.95
C PHE A 121 6.93 13.26 4.53
N TRP A 122 6.02 12.77 3.67
CA TRP A 122 5.82 13.25 2.30
C TRP A 122 4.71 14.29 2.25
#